data_AF-A0A2T3GC54-F1
#
_entry.id   AF-A0A2T3GC54-F1
#
_cell.length_a   1.000
_cell.length_b   1.000
_cell.length_c   1.000
_cell.angle_alpha   90.00
_cell.angle_beta   90.00
_cell.angle_gamma   90.00
#
_symmetry.space_group_name_H-M   'P 1'
#
loop_
_entity.id
_entity.type
_entity.pdbx_description
1 polymer ?
#
loop_
_entity_poly.entity_id
_entity_poly.type
_entity_poly.pdbx_seq_one_letter_code
_entity_poly.pdbx_strand_id
1 'polypeptide(L)'
;MTVEYWCRDSNLAKVATLIRPSAATGTLADSFQLTTTDMVEGYVTASALDDIVRQCRLKQGVTPVRVRLHITDNLPAGEGSMPLGVCATDLAESNDPRERRAGLKTLQQLIEDHHRKEHQE
;
A
#
# COMPACT_ATOMS: atom_id res chain seq x y z
N MET A 1 -5.48 -8.41 -7.97
CA MET A 1 -4.70 -8.29 -9.24
C MET A 1 -3.82 -7.07 -9.12
N THR A 2 -2.58 -7.10 -9.62
CA THR A 2 -1.67 -5.94 -9.56
C THR A 2 -1.40 -5.41 -10.96
N VAL A 3 -1.38 -4.09 -11.11
CA VAL A 3 -1.12 -3.39 -12.37
C VAL A 3 -0.09 -2.28 -12.18
N GLU A 4 0.80 -2.12 -13.15
CA GLU A 4 1.92 -1.19 -13.09
C GLU A 4 1.80 -0.11 -14.15
N TYR A 5 2.13 1.12 -13.76
CA TYR A 5 2.05 2.29 -14.62
C TYR A 5 3.29 3.17 -14.48
N TRP A 6 3.66 3.78 -15.61
CA TRP A 6 4.40 5.03 -15.61
C TRP A 6 3.48 6.19 -15.24
N CYS A 7 4.01 7.14 -14.47
CA CYS A 7 3.37 8.39 -14.12
C CYS A 7 4.40 9.52 -14.14
N ARG A 8 3.97 10.72 -14.56
CA ARG A 8 4.79 11.93 -14.42
C ARG A 8 4.91 12.29 -12.93
N ASP A 9 6.09 12.75 -12.50
CA ASP A 9 6.34 13.15 -11.10
C ASP A 9 5.31 14.13 -10.54
N SER A 10 4.91 15.13 -11.35
CA SER A 10 3.91 16.13 -10.97
C SER A 10 2.54 15.55 -10.61
N ASN A 11 2.25 14.31 -11.02
CA ASN A 11 0.99 13.63 -10.77
C ASN A 11 1.09 12.59 -9.64
N LEU A 12 2.29 12.26 -9.12
CA LEU A 12 2.44 11.21 -8.11
C LEU A 12 1.73 11.56 -6.79
N ALA A 13 1.82 12.82 -6.36
CA ALA A 13 1.08 13.29 -5.19
C ALA A 13 -0.44 13.12 -5.39
N LYS A 14 -0.94 13.41 -6.59
CA LYS A 14 -2.37 13.23 -6.92
C LYS A 14 -2.76 11.75 -6.92
N VAL A 15 -1.90 10.86 -7.43
CA VAL A 15 -2.14 9.41 -7.34
C VAL A 15 -2.26 8.98 -5.88
N ALA A 16 -1.33 9.40 -5.02
CA ALA A 16 -1.34 9.04 -3.61
C ALA A 16 -2.62 9.50 -2.88
N THR A 17 -3.24 10.61 -3.29
CA THR A 17 -4.53 11.08 -2.74
C THR A 17 -5.76 10.31 -3.23
N LEU A 18 -5.65 9.60 -4.36
CA LEU A 18 -6.78 8.89 -4.99
C LEU A 18 -6.80 7.39 -4.69
N ILE A 19 -5.77 6.87 -4.03
CA ILE A 19 -5.63 5.45 -3.68
C ILE A 19 -5.58 5.29 -2.16
N ARG A 20 -5.59 4.04 -1.68
CA ARG A 20 -5.16 3.70 -0.32
C ARG A 20 -3.68 3.33 -0.33
N PRO A 21 -2.76 4.18 0.14
CA PRO A 21 -1.35 3.84 0.22
C PRO A 21 -1.10 2.50 0.91
N SER A 22 -0.22 1.69 0.31
CA SER A 22 0.29 0.43 0.87
C SER A 22 1.41 0.69 1.89
N ALA A 23 1.95 -0.40 2.47
CA ALA A 23 3.14 -0.35 3.30
C ALA A 23 4.35 0.26 2.60
N ALA A 24 4.45 0.17 1.27
CA ALA A 24 5.58 0.66 0.50
C ALA A 24 5.50 2.15 0.15
N THR A 25 4.49 2.89 0.63
CA THR A 25 4.26 4.29 0.23
C THR A 25 4.08 5.24 1.40
N GLY A 26 4.82 6.35 1.34
CA GLY A 26 4.77 7.42 2.33
C GLY A 26 5.26 6.96 3.70
N THR A 27 4.68 7.51 4.75
CA THR A 27 5.07 7.29 6.16
C THR A 27 4.82 5.85 6.66
N LEU A 28 4.03 5.06 5.93
CA LEU A 28 3.86 3.64 6.22
C LEU A 28 5.16 2.85 5.98
N ALA A 29 5.96 3.23 4.98
CA ALA A 29 7.24 2.56 4.71
C ALA A 29 8.17 2.65 5.92
N ASP A 30 8.18 3.80 6.60
CA ASP A 30 8.94 4.02 7.83
C ASP A 30 8.44 3.11 8.96
N SER A 31 7.12 2.90 9.05
CA SER A 31 6.49 2.03 10.06
C SER A 31 6.94 0.58 9.92
N PHE A 32 7.26 0.14 8.70
CA PHE A 32 7.76 -1.21 8.40
C PHE A 32 9.29 -1.27 8.20
N GLN A 33 10.00 -0.14 8.37
CA GLN A 33 11.44 -0.04 8.15
C GLN A 33 11.87 -0.48 6.74
N LEU A 34 11.00 -0.22 5.76
CA LEU A 34 11.26 -0.52 4.35
C LEU A 34 12.09 0.60 3.72
N THR A 35 12.85 0.26 2.67
CA THR A 35 13.58 1.27 1.90
C THR A 35 12.57 2.17 1.18
N THR A 36 12.65 3.48 1.41
CA THR A 36 11.81 4.45 0.72
C THR A 36 12.04 4.36 -0.78
N THR A 37 10.95 4.21 -1.54
CA THR A 37 10.96 4.21 -2.99
C THR A 37 10.31 5.49 -3.53
N ASP A 38 10.72 5.91 -4.72
CA ASP A 38 10.10 6.99 -5.50
C ASP A 38 8.85 6.52 -6.27
N MET A 39 8.44 5.26 -6.07
CA MET A 39 7.22 4.65 -6.56
C MET A 39 6.06 4.84 -5.59
N VAL A 40 4.87 5.08 -6.12
CA VAL A 40 3.61 5.09 -5.36
C VAL A 40 2.92 3.74 -5.52
N GLU A 41 2.75 3.02 -4.43
CA GLU A 41 2.09 1.74 -4.36
C GLU A 41 0.87 1.77 -3.43
N GLY A 42 -0.26 1.24 -3.88
CA GLY A 42 -1.45 1.20 -3.05
C GLY A 42 -2.61 0.45 -3.67
N TYR A 43 -3.76 0.53 -3.00
CA TYR A 43 -4.95 -0.22 -3.32
C TYR A 43 -6.02 0.67 -3.93
N VAL A 44 -6.75 0.11 -4.89
CA VAL A 44 -7.83 0.79 -5.62
C VAL A 44 -8.95 -0.20 -5.90
N THR A 45 -10.19 0.29 -5.96
CA THR A 45 -11.31 -0.52 -6.46
C THR A 45 -11.31 -0.59 -7.98
N ALA A 46 -11.83 -1.68 -8.55
CA ALA A 46 -11.95 -1.82 -10.00
C ALA A 46 -12.74 -0.65 -10.63
N SER A 47 -13.78 -0.17 -9.95
CA SER A 47 -14.61 0.95 -10.42
C SER A 47 -13.89 2.30 -10.43
N ALA A 48 -12.89 2.50 -9.57
CA ALA A 48 -12.14 3.76 -9.49
C ALA A 48 -10.90 3.77 -10.41
N LEU A 49 -10.44 2.61 -10.88
CA LEU A 49 -9.19 2.47 -11.62
C LEU A 49 -9.17 3.33 -12.89
N ASP A 50 -10.21 3.23 -13.73
CA ASP A 50 -10.26 3.95 -15.01
C ASP A 50 -10.23 5.48 -14.82
N ASP A 51 -10.91 5.97 -13.79
CA ASP A 51 -10.91 7.38 -13.46
C ASP A 51 -9.52 7.85 -12.98
N ILE A 52 -8.83 7.07 -12.15
CA ILE A 52 -7.46 7.41 -11.71
C ILE A 52 -6.50 7.40 -12.90
N VAL A 53 -6.58 6.40 -13.77
CA VAL A 53 -5.77 6.30 -14.98
C VAL A 53 -5.96 7.55 -15.85
N ARG A 54 -7.21 7.97 -16.08
CA ARG A 54 -7.53 9.18 -16.85
C ARG A 54 -7.03 10.45 -16.16
N GLN A 55 -7.33 10.61 -14.88
CA GLN A 55 -7.05 11.82 -14.10
C GLN A 55 -5.57 12.07 -13.84
N CYS A 56 -4.78 11.01 -13.74
CA CYS A 56 -3.34 11.06 -13.48
C CYS A 56 -2.50 10.78 -14.73
N ARG A 57 -3.13 10.49 -15.88
CA ARG A 57 -2.49 10.18 -17.17
C ARG A 57 -1.52 9.00 -17.04
N LEU A 58 -1.95 7.95 -16.34
CA LEU A 58 -1.14 6.74 -16.12
C LEU A 58 -0.99 5.97 -17.43
N LYS A 59 0.20 5.38 -17.66
CA LYS A 59 0.50 4.63 -18.89
C LYS A 59 1.12 3.26 -18.57
N GLN A 60 0.55 2.20 -19.14
CA GLN A 60 1.12 0.85 -19.03
C GLN A 60 2.21 0.62 -20.07
N GLY A 61 3.10 -0.35 -19.83
CA GLY A 61 4.15 -0.75 -20.76
C GLY A 61 5.24 0.30 -20.98
N VAL A 62 5.31 1.30 -20.11
CA VAL A 62 6.30 2.39 -20.16
C VAL A 62 7.20 2.32 -18.93
N THR A 63 8.52 2.39 -19.15
CA THR A 63 9.53 2.42 -18.08
C THR A 63 10.01 3.85 -17.81
N PRO A 64 10.33 4.22 -16.56
CA PRO A 64 10.27 3.39 -15.35
C PRO A 64 8.84 3.25 -14.81
N VAL A 65 8.55 2.15 -14.12
CA VAL A 65 7.33 2.02 -13.32
C VAL A 65 7.41 3.00 -12.15
N ARG A 66 6.37 3.83 -11.98
CA ARG A 66 6.30 4.82 -10.90
C ARG A 66 5.03 4.68 -10.06
N VAL A 67 4.08 3.87 -10.51
CA VAL A 67 2.85 3.56 -9.78
C VAL A 67 2.55 2.07 -9.89
N ARG A 68 2.29 1.42 -8.75
CA ARG A 68 1.79 0.04 -8.68
C ARG A 68 0.46 0.02 -7.95
N LEU A 69 -0.60 -0.50 -8.57
CA LEU A 69 -1.92 -0.55 -7.98
C LEU A 69 -2.39 -1.99 -7.78
N HIS A 70 -2.79 -2.30 -6.55
CA HIS A 70 -3.46 -3.53 -6.16
C HIS A 70 -4.98 -3.33 -6.30
N ILE A 71 -5.57 -4.00 -7.29
CA ILE A 71 -7.01 -3.96 -7.54
C ILE A 71 -7.70 -4.94 -6.58
N THR A 72 -8.65 -4.40 -5.82
CA THR A 72 -9.50 -5.13 -4.86
C THR A 72 -10.97 -4.78 -5.08
N ASP A 73 -11.88 -5.68 -4.72
CA ASP A 73 -13.33 -5.44 -4.84
C ASP A 73 -13.84 -4.50 -3.76
N ASN A 74 -13.17 -4.48 -2.60
CA ASN A 74 -13.56 -3.66 -1.46
C ASN A 74 -12.33 -3.08 -0.75
N LEU A 75 -12.51 -1.88 -0.21
CA LEU A 75 -11.55 -1.22 0.66
C LEU A 75 -12.12 -1.13 2.08
N PRO A 76 -11.28 -1.27 3.11
CA PRO A 76 -11.73 -1.08 4.48
C PRO A 76 -12.30 0.34 4.68
N ALA A 77 -13.31 0.45 5.55
CA ALA A 77 -13.91 1.72 5.92
C ALA A 77 -12.89 2.63 6.62
N GLY A 78 -13.01 3.94 6.39
CA GLY A 78 -12.12 4.95 6.97
C GLY A 78 -11.54 5.89 5.90
N GLU A 79 -10.63 6.77 6.30
CA GLU A 79 -9.82 7.61 5.41
C GLU A 79 -8.33 7.34 5.62
N GLY A 80 -7.47 7.85 4.73
CA GLY A 80 -6.03 7.67 4.82
C GLY A 80 -5.53 6.35 4.24
N SER A 81 -4.40 5.87 4.76
CA SER A 81 -3.67 4.71 4.25
C SER A 81 -4.30 3.37 4.63
N MET A 82 -3.85 2.27 4.02
CA MET A 82 -4.33 0.95 4.40
C MET A 82 -4.05 0.65 5.88
N PRO A 83 -4.97 -0.02 6.59
CA PRO A 83 -4.78 -0.39 7.98
C PRO A 83 -3.49 -1.19 8.18
N LEU A 84 -2.80 -0.93 9.29
CA LEU A 84 -1.49 -1.53 9.57
C LEU A 84 -1.52 -3.07 9.52
N GLY A 85 -2.58 -3.70 10.03
CA GLY A 85 -2.74 -5.15 9.99
C GLY A 85 -2.88 -5.72 8.56
N VAL A 86 -3.56 -4.98 7.67
CA VAL A 86 -3.69 -5.38 6.25
C VAL A 86 -2.33 -5.27 5.56
N CYS A 87 -1.65 -4.13 5.73
CA CYS A 87 -0.29 -3.91 5.25
C CYS A 87 0.69 -4.98 5.75
N ALA A 88 0.60 -5.36 7.03
CA ALA A 88 1.47 -6.38 7.62
C ALA A 88 1.21 -7.78 7.05
N THR A 89 -0.06 -8.11 6.78
CA THR A 89 -0.45 -9.37 6.15
C THR A 89 0.07 -9.46 4.72
N ASP A 90 -0.16 -8.41 3.92
CA ASP A 90 0.34 -8.32 2.54
C ASP A 90 1.87 -8.47 2.48
N LEU A 91 2.59 -7.74 3.33
CA LEU A 91 4.05 -7.88 3.44
C LEU A 91 4.49 -9.29 3.85
N ALA A 92 3.77 -9.95 4.77
CA ALA A 92 4.08 -11.31 5.21
C ALA A 92 3.96 -12.35 4.09
N GLU A 93 3.19 -12.06 3.04
CA GLU A 93 3.08 -12.88 1.83
C GLU A 93 4.12 -12.53 0.76
N SER A 94 4.90 -11.46 0.95
CA SER A 94 5.94 -11.05 0.00
C SER A 94 7.04 -12.10 -0.17
N ASN A 95 7.54 -12.20 -1.40
CA ASN A 95 8.72 -13.01 -1.73
C ASN A 95 10.03 -12.33 -1.33
N ASP A 96 10.05 -11.00 -1.08
CA ASP A 96 11.23 -10.33 -0.53
C ASP A 96 11.36 -10.73 0.96
N PRO A 97 12.47 -11.38 1.37
CA PRO A 97 12.63 -11.83 2.75
C PRO A 97 12.59 -10.70 3.80
N ARG A 98 12.92 -9.46 3.42
CA ARG A 98 12.89 -8.29 4.30
C ARG A 98 11.46 -7.81 4.52
N GLU A 99 10.69 -7.68 3.44
CA GLU A 99 9.26 -7.35 3.51
C GLU A 99 8.51 -8.40 4.32
N ARG A 100 8.71 -9.68 4.00
CA ARG A 100 8.11 -10.79 4.74
C ARG A 100 8.40 -10.75 6.22
N ARG A 101 9.66 -10.49 6.59
CA ARG A 101 10.06 -10.37 7.99
C ARG A 101 9.40 -9.18 8.66
N ALA A 102 9.33 -8.03 8.00
CA ALA A 102 8.68 -6.83 8.53
C ALA A 102 7.19 -7.07 8.77
N GLY A 103 6.50 -7.70 7.81
CA GLY A 103 5.09 -8.09 7.93
C GLY A 103 4.84 -9.00 9.13
N LEU A 104 5.56 -10.13 9.23
CA LEU A 104 5.42 -11.09 10.33
C LEU A 104 5.70 -10.47 11.70
N LYS A 105 6.75 -9.64 11.81
CA LYS A 105 7.08 -8.94 13.05
C LYS A 105 5.96 -8.01 13.49
N THR A 106 5.40 -7.24 12.56
CA THR A 106 4.30 -6.31 12.86
C THR A 106 3.02 -7.07 13.23
N LEU A 107 2.70 -8.18 12.56
CA LEU A 107 1.57 -9.03 12.95
C LEU A 107 1.71 -9.57 14.37
N GLN A 108 2.90 -10.07 14.73
CA GLN A 108 3.17 -10.52 16.10
C GLN A 108 2.95 -9.39 17.11
N GLN A 109 3.48 -8.19 16.83
CA GLN A 109 3.28 -7.03 17.72
C GLN A 109 1.80 -6.67 17.88
N LEU A 110 1.02 -6.69 16.78
CA LEU A 110 -0.41 -6.37 16.83
C LEU A 110 -1.20 -7.38 17.66
N ILE A 111 -0.86 -8.66 17.58
CA ILE A 111 -1.49 -9.72 18.40
C ILE A 111 -1.14 -9.53 19.87
N GLU A 112 0.13 -9.31 20.19
CA GLU A 112 0.60 -9.06 21.56
C GLU A 112 -0.06 -7.80 22.16
N ASP A 113 -0.20 -6.73 21.37
CA ASP A 113 -0.87 -5.49 21.77
C ASP A 113 -2.36 -5.72 22.06
N HIS A 114 -3.02 -6.54 21.24
CA HIS A 114 -4.42 -6.88 21.45
C HIS A 114 -4.63 -7.65 22.74
N HIS A 115 -3.85 -8.72 22.97
CA HIS A 115 -3.92 -9.51 24.20
C HIS A 115 -3.66 -8.66 25.45
N ARG A 116 -2.71 -7.73 25.39
CA ARG A 116 -2.43 -6.81 26.51
C ARG A 116 -3.61 -5.89 26.83
N LYS A 117 -4.36 -5.45 25.82
CA LYS A 117 -5.55 -4.60 26.01
C LYS A 117 -6.71 -5.41 26.60
N GLU A 118 -6.95 -6.63 26.11
CA GLU A 118 -7.98 -7.51 26.66
C GLU A 118 -7.75 -7.87 28.14
N HIS A 119 -6.49 -7.94 28.59
CA HIS A 119 -6.17 -8.18 30.00
C HIS A 119 -6.24 -6.94 30.91
N GLN A 120 -6.48 -5.75 30.35
CA GLN A 120 -6.63 -4.49 31.09
C GLN A 120 -8.10 -4.02 31.19
N GLU A 121 -9.02 -4.71 30.52
CA GLU A 121 -10.48 -4.51 30.57
C GLU A 121 -11.16 -5.55 31.48
#